data_AF-A0AAU2E8W6-F1
#
_entry.id   AF-A0AAU2E8W6-F1
#
_cell.length_a   1.000
_cell.length_b   1.000
_cell.length_c   1.000
_cell.angle_alpha   90.00
_cell.angle_beta   90.00
_cell.angle_gamma   90.00
#
_symmetry.space_group_name_H-M   'P 1'
#
loop_
_entity.id
_entity.type
_entity.pdbx_description
1 polymer ?
#
loop_
_entity_poly.entity_id
_entity_poly.type
_entity_poly.pdbx_seq_one_letter_code
_entity_poly.pdbx_strand_id
1 'polypeptide(L)'
;MSIDLGPVVVEIADIAPPATFTRLPDAVAALWEALHVLPLGWTQHETFRTYLGEGAVERITELLDRDGLLTLTITVAGRSHEARIRREQTGGCR
;
A
#
# COMPACT_ATOMS: atom_id res chain seq x y z
N MET A 1 12.20 -15.75 -10.54
CA MET A 1 11.03 -16.42 -9.96
C MET A 1 10.01 -15.32 -9.70
N SER A 2 9.06 -15.11 -10.62
CA SER A 2 8.06 -14.04 -10.47
C SER A 2 6.93 -14.59 -9.61
N ILE A 3 6.81 -14.09 -8.38
CA ILE A 3 5.66 -14.39 -7.52
C ILE A 3 4.48 -13.60 -8.09
N ASP A 4 3.51 -14.31 -8.66
CA ASP A 4 2.24 -13.72 -9.10
C ASP A 4 1.28 -13.73 -7.92
N LEU A 5 1.07 -12.56 -7.31
CA LEU A 5 0.24 -12.39 -6.11
C LEU A 5 -1.27 -12.29 -6.43
N GLY A 6 -1.63 -12.31 -7.71
CA GLY A 6 -2.96 -11.90 -8.17
C GLY A 6 -3.22 -10.40 -7.95
N PRO A 7 -4.47 -9.95 -8.20
CA PRO A 7 -4.87 -8.57 -7.97
C PRO A 7 -4.74 -8.19 -6.50
N VAL A 8 -4.39 -6.92 -6.27
CA VAL A 8 -4.24 -6.32 -4.93
C VAL A 8 -5.13 -5.09 -4.80
N VAL A 9 -5.56 -4.83 -3.57
CA VAL A 9 -6.39 -3.68 -3.22
C VAL A 9 -5.55 -2.74 -2.36
N VAL A 10 -5.50 -1.47 -2.75
CA VAL A 10 -4.92 -0.37 -1.98
C VAL A 10 -6.04 0.45 -1.37
N GLU A 11 -5.95 0.74 -0.08
CA GLU A 11 -6.92 1.53 0.65
C GLU A 11 -6.20 2.55 1.53
N ILE A 12 -6.72 3.78 1.61
CA ILE A 12 -6.30 4.74 2.63
C ILE A 12 -7.54 5.11 3.42
N ALA A 13 -7.65 4.53 4.62
CA ALA A 13 -8.82 4.64 5.48
C ALA A 13 -9.20 6.11 5.73
N ASP A 14 -10.48 6.42 5.54
CA ASP A 14 -11.07 7.76 5.71
C ASP A 14 -10.54 8.85 4.76
N ILE A 15 -9.73 8.49 3.74
CA ILE A 15 -9.17 9.45 2.76
C ILE A 15 -9.66 9.14 1.35
N ALA A 16 -9.56 7.89 0.90
CA ALA A 16 -9.90 7.50 -0.46
C ALA A 16 -10.60 6.13 -0.49
N PRO A 17 -11.52 5.91 -1.45
CA PRO A 17 -12.11 4.58 -1.65
C PRO A 17 -11.02 3.57 -2.04
N PRO A 18 -11.21 2.28 -1.73
CA PRO A 18 -10.26 1.23 -2.10
C PRO A 18 -10.14 1.14 -3.63
N ALA A 19 -8.90 1.02 -4.11
CA ALA A 19 -8.56 0.89 -5.52
C ALA A 19 -7.92 -0.48 -5.78
N THR A 20 -8.39 -1.18 -6.82
CA THR A 20 -7.87 -2.51 -7.20
C THR A 20 -6.87 -2.38 -8.34
N PHE A 21 -5.75 -3.10 -8.22
CA PHE A 21 -4.67 -3.13 -9.19
C PHE A 21 -4.33 -4.57 -9.55
N THR A 22 -4.15 -4.86 -10.83
CA THR A 22 -3.76 -6.19 -11.31
C THR A 22 -2.32 -6.55 -10.95
N ARG A 23 -1.45 -5.54 -10.78
CA ARG A 23 -0.03 -5.75 -10.48
C ARG A 23 0.35 -4.97 -9.22
N LEU A 24 1.11 -5.62 -8.34
CA LEU A 24 1.69 -4.97 -7.17
C LEU A 24 2.55 -3.73 -7.48
N PRO A 25 3.43 -3.70 -8.51
CA PRO A 25 4.21 -2.49 -8.78
C PRO A 25 3.33 -1.26 -9.07
N ASP A 26 2.22 -1.42 -9.80
CA ASP A 26 1.27 -0.34 -10.06
C ASP A 26 0.57 0.12 -8.76
N ALA A 27 0.21 -0.83 -7.88
CA ALA A 27 -0.38 -0.54 -6.57
C ALA A 27 0.58 0.25 -5.67
N VAL A 28 1.85 -0.15 -5.61
CA VAL A 28 2.89 0.53 -4.82
C VAL A 28 3.16 1.93 -5.36
N ALA A 29 3.24 2.08 -6.68
CA ALA A 29 3.41 3.39 -7.32
C ALA A 29 2.19 4.31 -7.05
N ALA A 30 0.97 3.80 -7.19
CA ALA A 30 -0.24 4.56 -6.92
C ALA A 30 -0.35 4.98 -5.44
N LEU A 31 0.02 4.10 -4.50
CA LEU A 31 0.11 4.46 -3.09
C LEU A 31 1.14 5.56 -2.86
N TRP A 32 2.32 5.45 -3.46
CA TRP A 32 3.38 6.46 -3.35
C TRP A 32 2.92 7.84 -3.85
N GLU A 33 2.29 7.89 -5.02
CA GLU A 33 1.73 9.13 -5.58
C GLU A 33 0.63 9.71 -4.67
N ALA A 34 -0.24 8.86 -4.12
CA ALA A 34 -1.28 9.29 -3.18
C ALA A 34 -0.70 9.87 -1.88
N LEU A 35 0.38 9.29 -1.36
CA LEU A 35 1.09 9.83 -0.19
C LEU A 35 1.77 11.16 -0.50
N HIS A 36 2.31 11.33 -1.71
CA HIS A 36 3.01 12.55 -2.12
C HIS A 36 2.09 13.78 -2.24
N VAL A 37 0.80 13.58 -2.52
CA VAL A 37 -0.18 14.68 -2.59
C VAL A 37 -0.81 15.04 -1.23
N LEU A 38 -0.65 14.19 -0.22
CA LEU A 38 -1.16 14.45 1.12
C LEU A 38 -0.22 15.39 1.89
N PRO A 39 -0.74 16.25 2.77
CA PRO A 39 0.07 17.13 3.61
C PRO A 39 0.73 16.33 4.76
N LEU A 40 1.63 15.42 4.40
CA LEU A 40 2.43 14.63 5.31
C LEU A 40 3.57 15.48 5.90
N GLY A 41 3.93 15.21 7.15
CA GLY A 41 5.13 15.80 7.75
C GLY A 41 6.40 15.32 7.03
N TRP A 42 7.41 16.18 6.94
CA TRP A 42 8.70 15.89 6.27
C TRP A 42 9.31 14.53 6.68
N THR A 43 9.31 14.23 7.99
CA THR A 43 9.83 12.97 8.53
C THR A 43 9.07 11.75 8.01
N GLN A 44 7.75 11.83 7.85
CA GLN A 44 6.95 10.73 7.32
C GLN A 44 7.22 10.54 5.83
N HIS A 45 7.33 11.65 5.08
CA HIS A 45 7.65 11.59 3.66
C HIS A 45 9.00 10.90 3.41
N GLU A 46 10.05 11.26 4.15
CA GLU A 46 11.37 10.61 4.03
C GLU A 46 11.31 9.14 4.41
N THR A 47 10.56 8.79 5.46
CA THR A 47 10.38 7.38 5.87
C THR A 47 9.73 6.56 4.76
N PHE A 48 8.64 7.07 4.17
CA PHE A 48 7.95 6.39 3.08
C PHE A 48 8.80 6.36 1.81
N ARG A 49 9.56 7.41 1.51
CA ARG A 49 10.51 7.43 0.39
C ARG A 49 11.53 6.30 0.49
N THR A 50 12.09 6.07 1.68
CA THR A 50 13.02 4.96 1.91
C THR A 50 12.31 3.61 1.86
N TYR A 51 11.12 3.49 2.43
CA TYR A 51 10.40 2.22 2.52
C TYR A 51 9.77 1.77 1.20
N LEU A 52 9.16 2.70 0.45
CA LEU A 52 8.50 2.51 -0.85
C LEU A 52 9.43 2.76 -2.05
N GLY A 53 10.70 3.05 -1.80
CA GLY A 53 11.74 3.21 -2.81
C GLY A 53 12.27 1.87 -3.36
N GLU A 54 13.58 1.76 -3.49
CA GLU A 54 14.21 0.58 -4.09
C GLU A 54 13.91 -0.71 -3.28
N GLY A 55 13.55 -1.78 -3.99
CA GLY A 55 13.18 -3.07 -3.38
C GLY A 55 11.83 -3.10 -2.68
N ALA A 56 11.03 -2.03 -2.73
CA ALA A 56 9.72 -1.99 -2.07
C ALA A 56 8.78 -3.09 -2.57
N VAL A 57 8.75 -3.34 -3.89
CA VAL A 57 7.88 -4.38 -4.48
C VAL A 57 8.23 -5.76 -3.94
N GLU A 58 9.51 -6.11 -3.83
CA GLU A 58 9.96 -7.40 -3.30
C GLU A 58 9.59 -7.54 -1.81
N ARG A 59 9.91 -6.53 -1.01
CA ARG A 59 9.58 -6.50 0.43
C ARG A 59 8.07 -6.63 0.69
N ILE A 60 7.27 -5.89 -0.07
CA ILE A 60 5.81 -5.92 0.06
C ILE A 60 5.27 -7.26 -0.45
N THR A 61 5.88 -7.84 -1.48
CA THR A 61 5.55 -9.20 -1.94
C THR A 61 5.73 -10.21 -0.81
N GLU A 62 6.87 -10.18 -0.12
CA GLU A 62 7.13 -11.07 1.02
C GLU A 62 6.15 -10.85 2.17
N LEU A 63 5.81 -9.60 2.49
CA LEU A 63 4.80 -9.29 3.52
C LEU A 63 3.41 -9.77 3.14
N LEU A 64 3.00 -9.56 1.89
CA LEU A 64 1.72 -10.05 1.39
C LEU A 64 1.68 -11.58 1.29
N ASP A 65 2.82 -12.24 1.11
CA ASP A 65 2.92 -13.69 1.16
C ASP A 65 2.83 -14.25 2.57
N ARG A 66 3.50 -13.59 3.52
CA ARG A 66 3.54 -14.02 4.90
C ARG A 66 2.25 -13.71 5.68
N ASP A 67 1.75 -12.49 5.54
CA ASP A 67 0.68 -11.93 6.38
C ASP A 67 -0.60 -11.60 5.57
N GLY A 68 -0.53 -11.56 4.23
CA GLY A 68 -1.69 -11.27 3.37
C GLY A 68 -2.10 -9.78 3.32
N LEU A 69 -1.47 -8.94 4.15
CA LEU A 69 -1.79 -7.54 4.34
C LEU A 69 -0.53 -6.76 4.72
N LEU A 70 -0.36 -5.59 4.10
CA LEU A 70 0.52 -4.52 4.54
C LEU A 70 -0.36 -3.42 5.15
N THR A 71 0.03 -2.91 6.32
CA THR A 71 -0.58 -1.72 6.94
C THR A 71 0.50 -0.71 7.27
N LEU A 72 0.30 0.54 6.85
CA LEU A 72 1.13 1.69 7.14
C LEU A 72 0.28 2.73 7.86
N THR A 73 0.77 3.26 8.97
CA THR A 73 0.11 4.38 9.65
C THR A 73 0.66 5.69 9.11
N ILE A 74 -0.23 6.57 8.63
CA ILE A 74 0.10 7.89 8.13
C ILE A 74 -0.56 8.94 9.02
N THR A 75 0.04 10.12 9.16
CA THR A 75 -0.58 11.23 9.89
C THR A 75 -0.83 12.39 8.94
N VAL A 76 -2.10 12.74 8.75
CA VAL A 76 -2.55 13.81 7.86
C VAL A 76 -3.29 14.84 8.71
N ALA A 77 -2.85 16.09 8.67
CA ALA A 77 -3.48 17.19 9.43
C ALA A 77 -3.70 16.88 10.92
N GLY A 78 -2.77 16.15 11.55
CA GLY A 78 -2.84 15.76 12.97
C GLY A 78 -3.75 14.57 13.29
N ARG A 79 -4.33 13.91 12.28
CA ARG A 79 -5.09 12.66 12.43
C ARG A 79 -4.32 11.49 11.85
N SER A 80 -4.38 10.36 12.52
CA SER A 80 -3.76 9.12 12.03
C SER A 80 -4.75 8.35 11.15
N HIS A 81 -4.27 7.91 10.00
CA HIS A 81 -4.99 7.10 9.03
C HIS A 81 -4.18 5.84 8.73
N GLU A 82 -4.85 4.81 8.26
CA GLU A 82 -4.21 3.56 7.86
C GLU A 82 -4.23 3.43 6.34
N ALA A 83 -3.04 3.38 5.73
CA ALA A 83 -2.85 2.98 4.36
C ALA A 83 -2.57 1.48 4.32
N ARG A 84 -3.34 0.73 3.54
CA ARG A 84 -3.31 -0.72 3.48
C ARG A 84 -3.12 -1.21 2.06
N ILE A 85 -2.31 -2.24 1.89
CA ILE A 85 -2.27 -3.04 0.66
C ILE A 85 -2.61 -4.46 1.05
N ARG A 86 -3.63 -5.04 0.44
CA ARG A 86 -4.03 -6.43 0.67
C ARG A 86 -4.19 -7.15 -0.65
N ARG A 87 -4.05 -8.47 -0.65
CA ARG A 87 -4.53 -9.26 -1.79
C ARG A 87 -6.03 -9.04 -1.94
N GLU A 88 -6.49 -8.91 -3.17
CA GLU A 88 -7.92 -9.01 -3.45
C GLU A 88 -8.32 -10.43 -3.06
N GLN A 89 -8.91 -10.57 -1.88
CA GLN A 89 -9.60 -11.80 -1.56
C GLN A 89 -10.79 -11.85 -2.49
N THR A 90 -10.65 -12.54 -3.63
CA THR A 90 -11.79 -12.99 -4.41
C THR A 90 -12.62 -13.80 -3.43
N GLY A 91 -13.63 -13.16 -2.86
CA GLY A 91 -14.56 -13.80 -1.96
C GLY A 91 -15.12 -15.00 -2.69
N GLY A 92 -14.70 -16.20 -2.26
CA GLY A 92 -15.45 -17.41 -2.52
C GLY A 92 -16.81 -17.25 -1.86
N CYS A 93 -17.74 -16.58 -2.53
CA CYS A 93 -19.16 -16.82 -2.31
C CYS A 93 -19.45 -18.20 -2.89
N ARG A 94 -19.38 -19.21 -2.02
CA ARG A 94 -20.06 -20.48 -2.20
C ARG A 94 -21.40 -20.42 -1.49
#